data_AF-A0A0G0X2E6-F1
#
_entry.id   AF-A0A0G0X2E6-F1
#
_cell.length_a   1.000
_cell.length_b   1.000
_cell.length_c   1.000
_cell.angle_alpha   90.00
_cell.angle_beta   90.00
_cell.angle_gamma   90.00
#
_symmetry.space_group_name_H-M   'P 1'
#
loop_
_entity.id
_entity.type
_entity.pdbx_description
1 polymer ?
#
loop_
_entity_poly.entity_id
_entity_poly.type
_entity_poly.pdbx_seq_one_letter_code
_entity_poly.pdbx_strand_id
1 'polypeptide(L)'
;MPKSIYTVKEVAELLGFSTNTVYKYLDDGSIKAVRLGTEGRFRIPASEVDKLLQERGGNPQKMKVTSFDQGQEFPGVFDWFIGFLSIGIGLSQFIYPIYFFTNANLAGIAPFVDVICVLLLISGILLLGFDIFNIGKNNRRSSLDIIIGVLYLILTGIFVFQNYVVAFGYLSLSLILLMSALKKISSYSRYLIFINVLCFLVGVAYILSPESLRALNISAITAFSKNTYIFIWMIFFGLVLLSSYLAYRKNIVFIRLIAVIVGITSFVYAILSFTGGFWGSAVFGIILGSFSMIFPVTDRFDFFRNRNKKESAIGFVWLVVIFLTGSLILRAIHVSLQRSVLAEMENEAETASVITKDFIDRNISILKTSVESGDLANALSEGGAVGDLDRELKKMFLLSNNFFARVIVTDNHGKVLDTYPFYLQSQNVDLSDRDHFIQPAVTGDIYISGLIQPKSSGVSPSVLISSPIFDSNDKFLGVAIASVNLLELQKQLKRAGSDETGMLSLVDSQGNYVLNPGLQKTITSALSEKSGDTSARRVGLTVDYNSDGILEFRASKEVEEYGWKVFVTKPRSMAMKTYSSMGFGIFLFFMMFTTGSLIFAVYLRTEGVNRRIEIN
;
A
#
# COMPACT_ATOMS: atom_id res chain seq x y z
N MET A 1 -33.47 -17.03 -49.85
CA MET A 1 -34.03 -18.24 -50.50
C MET A 1 -33.27 -19.47 -50.00
N PRO A 2 -33.93 -20.59 -49.66
CA PRO A 2 -33.23 -21.84 -49.33
C PRO A 2 -32.48 -22.37 -50.56
N LYS A 3 -31.29 -22.92 -50.35
CA LYS A 3 -30.42 -23.43 -51.42
C LYS A 3 -31.02 -24.74 -51.93
N SER A 4 -31.29 -24.87 -53.23
CA SER A 4 -31.94 -26.06 -53.80
C SER A 4 -30.99 -27.26 -53.98
N ILE A 5 -29.68 -27.02 -53.98
CA ILE A 5 -28.66 -28.03 -54.28
C ILE A 5 -27.40 -27.82 -53.42
N TYR A 6 -26.86 -28.91 -52.87
CA TYR A 6 -25.72 -28.94 -51.97
C TYR A 6 -24.53 -29.68 -52.57
N THR A 7 -23.32 -29.30 -52.16
CA THR A 7 -22.10 -30.07 -52.46
C THR A 7 -21.86 -31.16 -51.41
N VAL A 8 -21.05 -32.17 -51.73
CA VAL A 8 -20.68 -33.25 -50.78
C VAL A 8 -20.12 -32.70 -49.47
N LYS A 9 -19.28 -31.66 -49.54
CA LYS A 9 -18.72 -31.01 -48.35
C LYS A 9 -19.79 -30.34 -47.49
N GLU A 10 -20.74 -29.65 -48.12
CA GLU A 10 -21.84 -29.01 -47.39
C GLU A 10 -22.78 -30.05 -46.76
N VAL A 11 -23.03 -31.17 -47.43
CA VAL A 11 -23.83 -32.27 -46.86
C VAL A 11 -23.10 -32.96 -45.71
N ALA A 12 -21.78 -33.15 -45.83
CA ALA A 12 -20.94 -33.70 -44.76
C ALA A 12 -20.99 -32.81 -43.51
N GLU A 13 -20.88 -31.49 -43.68
CA GLU A 13 -21.01 -30.52 -42.59
C GLU A 13 -22.42 -30.51 -41.98
N LEU A 14 -23.48 -30.52 -42.81
CA LEU A 14 -24.88 -30.53 -42.33
C LEU A 14 -25.23 -31.81 -41.57
N LEU A 15 -24.72 -32.95 -42.02
CA LEU A 15 -24.98 -34.25 -41.39
C LEU A 15 -23.93 -34.60 -40.31
N GLY A 16 -22.89 -33.79 -40.09
CA GLY A 16 -21.82 -34.09 -39.15
C GLY A 16 -21.06 -35.38 -39.47
N PHE A 17 -20.90 -35.70 -40.75
CA PHE A 17 -20.17 -36.87 -41.24
C PHE A 17 -18.86 -36.45 -41.91
N SER A 18 -17.94 -37.39 -42.12
CA SER A 18 -16.78 -37.15 -42.99
C SER A 18 -17.23 -37.07 -44.45
N THR A 19 -16.50 -36.34 -45.29
CA THR A 19 -16.77 -36.31 -46.74
C THR A 19 -16.73 -37.71 -47.35
N ASN A 20 -15.85 -38.59 -46.85
CA ASN A 20 -15.74 -39.99 -47.29
C ASN A 20 -17.00 -40.80 -47.00
N THR A 21 -17.64 -40.54 -45.85
CA THR A 21 -18.93 -41.17 -45.51
C THR A 21 -20.03 -40.74 -46.47
N VAL A 22 -20.05 -39.46 -46.87
CA VAL A 22 -21.03 -38.96 -47.85
C VAL A 22 -20.75 -39.54 -49.24
N TYR A 23 -19.48 -39.66 -49.65
CA TYR A 23 -19.12 -40.37 -50.88
C TYR A 23 -19.57 -41.84 -50.86
N LYS A 24 -19.36 -42.54 -49.75
CA LYS A 24 -19.83 -43.92 -49.60
C LYS A 24 -21.37 -44.03 -49.75
N TYR A 25 -22.12 -43.10 -49.17
CA TYR A 25 -23.58 -43.08 -49.35
C TYR A 25 -24.03 -42.74 -50.78
N LEU A 26 -23.22 -41.99 -51.53
CA LEU A 26 -23.47 -41.75 -52.95
C LEU A 26 -23.16 -43.00 -53.79
N ASP A 27 -22.05 -43.69 -53.47
CA ASP A 27 -21.60 -44.89 -54.18
C ASP A 27 -22.54 -46.09 -53.92
N ASP A 28 -23.00 -46.25 -52.68
CA ASP A 28 -23.94 -47.29 -52.26
C ASP A 28 -25.41 -46.95 -52.63
N GLY A 29 -25.64 -45.81 -53.32
CA GLY A 29 -26.96 -45.39 -53.79
C GLY A 29 -27.94 -44.95 -52.70
N SER A 30 -27.47 -44.77 -51.47
CA SER A 30 -28.27 -44.34 -50.31
C SER A 30 -28.70 -42.86 -50.40
N ILE A 31 -27.96 -42.04 -51.16
CA ILE A 31 -28.25 -40.63 -51.44
C ILE A 31 -28.29 -40.40 -52.94
N LYS A 32 -29.35 -39.78 -53.45
CA LYS A 32 -29.41 -39.40 -54.86
C LYS A 32 -28.66 -38.11 -55.12
N ALA A 33 -27.83 -38.08 -56.17
CA ALA A 33 -27.15 -36.88 -56.62
C ALA A 33 -27.11 -36.78 -58.14
N VAL A 34 -26.94 -35.56 -58.63
CA VAL A 34 -26.68 -35.28 -60.05
C VAL A 34 -25.21 -34.93 -60.21
N ARG A 35 -24.57 -35.51 -61.22
CA ARG A 35 -23.20 -35.15 -61.63
C ARG A 35 -23.30 -34.22 -62.83
N LEU A 36 -22.77 -32.99 -62.70
CA LEU A 36 -22.79 -32.01 -63.79
C LEU A 36 -21.62 -32.30 -64.76
N GLY A 37 -21.87 -33.11 -65.79
CA GLY A 37 -20.88 -33.49 -66.78
C GLY A 37 -20.06 -34.74 -66.41
N THR A 38 -19.23 -35.22 -67.35
CA THR A 38 -18.44 -36.46 -67.24
C THR A 38 -17.40 -36.43 -66.12
N GLU A 39 -16.91 -35.25 -65.73
CA GLU A 39 -15.98 -35.04 -64.60
C GLU A 39 -16.57 -34.19 -63.47
N GLY A 40 -17.89 -33.97 -63.47
CA GLY A 40 -18.54 -33.06 -62.53
C GLY A 40 -18.42 -33.44 -61.05
N ARG A 41 -18.41 -32.45 -60.16
CA ARG A 41 -18.60 -32.67 -58.71
C ARG A 41 -20.06 -33.04 -58.44
N PHE A 42 -20.31 -33.98 -57.53
CA PHE A 42 -21.68 -34.33 -57.13
C PHE A 42 -22.44 -33.13 -56.58
N ARG A 43 -23.73 -33.11 -56.89
CA ARG A 43 -24.71 -32.12 -56.46
C ARG A 43 -25.93 -32.85 -55.90
N ILE A 44 -26.14 -32.69 -54.60
CA ILE A 44 -27.16 -33.40 -53.84
C ILE A 44 -28.38 -32.47 -53.69
N PRO A 45 -29.58 -32.87 -54.14
CA PRO A 45 -30.80 -32.09 -53.97
C PRO A 45 -31.14 -31.86 -52.49
N ALA A 46 -31.73 -30.71 -52.17
CA ALA A 46 -32.18 -30.39 -50.81
C ALA A 46 -33.10 -31.47 -50.21
N SER A 47 -33.97 -32.08 -51.02
CA SER A 47 -34.89 -33.13 -50.60
C SER A 47 -34.19 -34.38 -50.04
N GLU A 48 -33.02 -34.73 -50.56
CA GLU A 48 -32.24 -35.88 -50.08
C GLU A 48 -31.53 -35.54 -48.76
N VAL A 49 -31.05 -34.30 -48.62
CA VAL A 49 -30.46 -33.82 -47.37
C VAL A 49 -31.51 -33.75 -46.26
N ASP A 50 -32.70 -33.23 -46.57
CA ASP A 50 -33.82 -33.13 -45.63
C ASP A 50 -34.33 -34.51 -45.20
N LYS A 51 -34.38 -35.49 -46.11
CA LYS A 51 -34.73 -36.88 -45.80
C LYS A 51 -33.79 -37.48 -44.74
N LEU A 52 -32.48 -37.31 -44.92
CA LEU A 52 -31.48 -37.84 -43.98
C LEU A 52 -31.49 -37.10 -42.65
N LEU A 53 -31.75 -35.79 -42.66
CA LEU A 53 -31.92 -35.00 -41.45
C LEU A 53 -33.16 -35.47 -40.66
N GLN A 54 -34.26 -35.79 -41.34
CA GLN A 54 -35.47 -36.33 -40.72
C GLN A 54 -35.28 -37.74 -40.15
N GLU A 55 -34.58 -38.64 -40.87
CA GLU A 55 -34.25 -39.99 -40.36
C GLU A 55 -33.35 -39.94 -39.11
N ARG A 56 -32.55 -38.88 -38.95
CA ARG A 56 -31.75 -38.62 -37.75
C ARG A 56 -32.52 -37.90 -36.63
N GLY A 57 -33.81 -37.63 -36.80
CA GLY A 57 -34.62 -36.84 -35.86
C GLY A 57 -34.28 -35.34 -35.82
N GLY A 58 -33.56 -34.84 -36.83
CA GLY A 58 -33.13 -33.44 -36.95
C GLY A 58 -34.12 -32.59 -37.74
N ASN A 59 -34.82 -31.67 -37.07
CA ASN A 59 -35.66 -30.67 -37.72
C ASN A 59 -34.78 -29.71 -38.56
N PRO A 60 -34.97 -29.57 -39.90
CA PRO A 60 -34.11 -28.76 -40.78
C PRO A 60 -34.04 -27.28 -40.42
N GLN A 61 -35.05 -26.76 -39.70
CA GLN A 61 -35.06 -25.37 -39.22
C GLN A 61 -34.24 -25.13 -37.95
N LYS A 62 -33.74 -26.18 -37.28
CA LYS A 62 -32.87 -26.06 -36.08
C LYS A 62 -31.37 -26.01 -36.39
N MET A 63 -30.93 -26.29 -37.63
CA MET A 63 -29.52 -26.24 -38.03
C MET A 63 -29.14 -25.01 -38.86
N LYS A 64 -29.94 -23.94 -38.77
CA LYS A 64 -29.51 -22.56 -39.03
C LYS A 64 -29.50 -21.76 -37.73
N VAL A 65 -28.79 -22.29 -36.73
CA VAL A 65 -28.49 -21.56 -35.49
C VAL A 65 -26.98 -21.51 -35.35
N THR A 66 -26.44 -20.42 -35.88
CA THR A 66 -25.34 -19.64 -35.29
C THR A 66 -24.36 -20.41 -34.39
N SER A 67 -23.15 -20.59 -34.89
CA SER A 67 -21.95 -21.06 -34.18
C SER A 67 -21.49 -20.15 -33.01
N PHE A 68 -22.39 -19.38 -32.39
CA PHE A 68 -22.09 -18.53 -31.24
C PHE A 68 -23.25 -18.29 -30.26
N ASP A 69 -24.41 -18.93 -30.43
CA ASP A 69 -25.59 -18.64 -29.59
C ASP A 69 -26.42 -19.90 -29.30
N GLN A 70 -25.83 -20.84 -28.57
CA GLN A 70 -26.63 -21.68 -27.67
C GLN A 70 -26.07 -21.54 -26.27
N GLY A 71 -26.92 -21.06 -25.36
CA GLY A 71 -26.62 -20.85 -23.95
C GLY A 71 -26.25 -22.15 -23.25
N GLN A 72 -24.99 -22.54 -23.36
CA GLN A 72 -24.40 -23.65 -22.62
C GLN A 72 -23.48 -23.13 -21.52
N GLU A 73 -24.05 -23.08 -20.32
CA GLU A 73 -23.58 -23.67 -19.05
C GLU A 73 -22.07 -23.97 -18.85
N PHE A 74 -21.17 -23.10 -19.30
CA PHE A 74 -19.75 -23.15 -18.93
C PHE A 74 -19.29 -21.78 -18.37
N PRO A 75 -18.35 -21.74 -17.41
CA PRO A 75 -17.83 -20.50 -16.87
C PRO A 75 -17.19 -19.65 -17.97
N GLY A 76 -17.57 -18.38 -18.06
CA GLY A 76 -16.95 -17.47 -18.99
C GLY A 76 -15.63 -16.93 -18.42
N VAL A 77 -14.75 -16.48 -19.30
CA VAL A 77 -13.49 -15.80 -18.94
C VAL A 77 -13.72 -14.62 -17.97
N PHE A 78 -14.89 -13.99 -18.01
CA PHE A 78 -15.28 -12.96 -17.05
C PHE A 78 -15.48 -13.49 -15.61
N ASP A 79 -16.03 -14.69 -15.44
CA ASP A 79 -16.20 -15.30 -14.10
C ASP A 79 -14.84 -15.65 -13.50
N TRP A 80 -13.92 -16.13 -14.34
CA TRP A 80 -12.53 -16.34 -13.99
C TRP A 80 -11.84 -15.05 -13.58
N PHE A 81 -12.04 -13.97 -14.34
CA PHE A 81 -11.57 -12.64 -13.99
C PHE A 81 -12.03 -12.23 -12.59
N ILE A 82 -13.33 -12.36 -12.27
CA ILE A 82 -13.88 -12.03 -10.95
C ILE A 82 -13.28 -12.91 -9.85
N GLY A 83 -13.12 -14.21 -10.10
CA GLY A 83 -12.55 -15.15 -9.15
C GLY A 83 -11.10 -14.81 -8.80
N PHE A 84 -10.24 -14.65 -9.81
CA PHE A 84 -8.84 -14.26 -9.61
C PHE A 84 -8.71 -12.87 -8.99
N LEU A 85 -9.54 -11.92 -9.39
CA LEU A 85 -9.52 -10.57 -8.83
C LEU A 85 -9.89 -10.55 -7.35
N SER A 86 -10.94 -11.29 -6.97
CA SER A 86 -11.38 -11.37 -5.58
C SER A 86 -10.35 -12.08 -4.70
N ILE A 87 -9.70 -13.12 -5.22
CA ILE A 87 -8.58 -13.79 -4.56
C ILE A 87 -7.39 -12.84 -4.40
N GLY A 88 -7.02 -12.12 -5.47
CA GLY A 88 -5.88 -11.21 -5.46
C GLY A 88 -6.07 -10.04 -4.49
N ILE A 89 -7.25 -9.41 -4.49
CA ILE A 89 -7.59 -8.31 -3.56
C ILE A 89 -7.72 -8.84 -2.12
N GLY A 90 -8.29 -10.03 -1.94
CA GLY A 90 -8.35 -10.68 -0.64
C GLY A 90 -6.95 -10.92 -0.07
N LEU A 91 -6.03 -11.44 -0.89
CA LEU A 91 -4.64 -11.67 -0.49
C LEU A 91 -3.83 -10.40 -0.29
N SER A 92 -4.12 -9.32 -1.01
CA SER A 92 -3.39 -8.07 -0.80
C SER A 92 -3.52 -7.58 0.64
N GLN A 93 -4.59 -7.93 1.37
CA GLN A 93 -4.73 -7.62 2.81
C GLN A 93 -3.88 -8.46 3.75
N PHE A 94 -3.38 -9.62 3.33
CA PHE A 94 -2.51 -10.42 4.18
C PHE A 94 -1.06 -9.97 4.07
N ILE A 95 -0.70 -9.38 2.93
CA ILE A 95 0.66 -8.95 2.63
C ILE A 95 0.83 -7.45 2.93
N TYR A 96 -0.15 -6.62 2.55
CA TYR A 96 -0.13 -5.18 2.77
C TYR A 96 -1.52 -4.61 3.09
N PRO A 97 -2.04 -4.81 4.32
CA PRO A 97 -3.33 -4.28 4.75
C PRO A 97 -3.51 -2.78 4.48
N ILE A 98 -4.71 -2.40 4.02
CA ILE A 98 -5.03 -1.03 3.55
C ILE A 98 -4.75 0.05 4.62
N TYR A 99 -4.79 -0.32 5.90
CA TYR A 99 -4.51 0.57 7.03
C TYR A 99 -3.02 0.87 7.29
N PHE A 100 -2.12 0.41 6.43
CA PHE A 100 -0.74 0.88 6.44
C PHE A 100 -0.60 2.39 6.17
N PHE A 101 -1.61 3.02 5.58
CA PHE A 101 -1.67 4.47 5.34
C PHE A 101 -2.74 5.18 6.19
N THR A 102 -3.43 4.47 7.08
CA THR A 102 -4.62 5.05 7.71
C THR A 102 -4.28 6.04 8.80
N ASN A 103 -4.98 7.17 8.72
CA ASN A 103 -5.19 8.08 9.84
C ASN A 103 -5.96 7.36 10.98
N ALA A 104 -5.79 7.80 12.23
CA ALA A 104 -6.45 7.24 13.41
C ALA A 104 -7.98 7.07 13.25
N ASN A 105 -8.63 7.95 12.49
CA ASN A 105 -10.07 7.89 12.17
C ASN A 105 -10.51 6.59 11.47
N LEU A 106 -9.58 5.87 10.82
CA LEU A 106 -9.85 4.64 10.07
C LEU A 106 -9.41 3.38 10.83
N ALA A 107 -8.71 3.52 11.97
CA ALA A 107 -8.27 2.40 12.81
C ALA A 107 -9.47 1.55 13.28
N GLY A 108 -10.61 2.17 13.55
CA GLY A 108 -11.84 1.47 13.94
C GLY A 108 -12.50 0.67 12.80
N ILE A 109 -12.20 0.99 11.54
CA ILE A 109 -12.78 0.34 10.36
C ILE A 109 -11.86 -0.78 9.83
N ALA A 110 -10.56 -0.73 10.17
CA ALA A 110 -9.55 -1.70 9.74
C ALA A 110 -9.95 -3.18 9.94
N PRO A 111 -10.48 -3.61 11.11
CA PRO A 111 -10.88 -5.01 11.30
C PRO A 111 -11.99 -5.46 10.32
N PHE A 112 -12.90 -4.55 9.96
CA PHE A 112 -13.99 -4.85 9.03
C PHE A 112 -13.47 -5.03 7.60
N VAL A 113 -12.45 -4.25 7.19
CA VAL A 113 -11.78 -4.40 5.89
C VAL A 113 -11.13 -5.77 5.78
N ASP A 114 -10.45 -6.24 6.83
CA ASP A 114 -9.82 -7.56 6.85
C ASP A 114 -10.86 -8.67 6.67
N VAL A 115 -11.98 -8.58 7.38
CA VAL A 115 -13.09 -9.54 7.25
C VAL A 115 -13.65 -9.54 5.82
N ILE A 116 -13.89 -8.37 5.22
CA ILE A 116 -14.40 -8.25 3.85
C ILE A 116 -13.45 -8.92 2.85
N CYS A 117 -12.16 -8.72 2.99
CA CYS A 117 -11.16 -9.27 2.08
C CYS A 117 -10.96 -10.78 2.27
N VAL A 118 -11.06 -11.30 3.49
CA VAL A 118 -11.12 -12.75 3.75
C VAL A 118 -12.35 -13.35 3.06
N LEU A 119 -13.52 -12.71 3.19
CA LEU A 119 -14.75 -13.15 2.53
C LEU A 119 -14.65 -13.09 1.01
N LEU A 120 -13.98 -12.08 0.43
CA LEU A 120 -13.70 -12.01 -1.01
C LEU A 120 -12.79 -13.14 -1.48
N LEU A 121 -11.76 -13.47 -0.70
CA LEU A 121 -10.86 -14.57 -1.00
C LEU A 121 -11.62 -15.90 -1.03
N ILE A 122 -12.40 -16.19 0.01
CA ILE A 122 -13.22 -17.41 0.09
C ILE A 122 -14.22 -17.45 -1.08
N SER A 123 -14.92 -16.33 -1.33
CA SER A 123 -15.94 -16.26 -2.39
C SER A 123 -15.33 -16.42 -3.78
N GLY A 124 -14.14 -15.87 -4.03
CA GLY A 124 -13.41 -16.04 -5.29
C GLY A 124 -12.95 -17.48 -5.52
N ILE A 125 -12.44 -18.16 -4.48
CA ILE A 125 -12.10 -19.60 -4.54
C ILE A 125 -13.34 -20.44 -4.81
N LEU A 126 -14.46 -20.15 -4.12
CA LEU A 126 -15.72 -20.85 -4.32
C LEU A 126 -16.28 -20.64 -5.73
N LEU A 127 -16.17 -19.43 -6.28
CA LEU A 127 -16.60 -19.13 -7.65
C LEU A 127 -15.83 -19.99 -8.67
N LEU A 128 -14.50 -19.98 -8.61
CA LEU A 128 -13.65 -20.81 -9.48
C LEU A 128 -13.89 -22.31 -9.25
N GLY A 129 -14.14 -22.72 -8.00
CA GLY A 129 -14.45 -24.09 -7.64
C GLY A 129 -15.76 -24.57 -8.28
N PHE A 130 -16.85 -23.82 -8.13
CA PHE A 130 -18.14 -24.17 -8.76
C PHE A 130 -18.03 -24.28 -10.27
N ASP A 131 -17.23 -23.40 -10.87
CA ASP A 131 -16.92 -23.37 -12.28
C ASP A 131 -16.15 -24.62 -12.75
N ILE A 132 -15.13 -25.05 -12.01
CA ILE A 132 -14.29 -26.22 -12.35
C ILE A 132 -15.01 -27.54 -12.09
N PHE A 133 -15.79 -27.62 -11.01
CA PHE A 133 -16.46 -28.86 -10.60
C PHE A 133 -17.89 -29.01 -11.13
N ASN A 134 -18.41 -27.97 -11.81
CA ASN A 134 -19.78 -27.88 -12.30
C ASN A 134 -20.82 -28.17 -11.18
N ILE A 135 -20.60 -27.57 -10.00
CA ILE A 135 -21.40 -27.82 -8.79
C ILE A 135 -22.59 -26.83 -8.76
N GLY A 136 -23.79 -27.34 -9.01
CA GLY A 136 -25.05 -26.68 -8.70
C GLY A 136 -25.65 -25.85 -9.85
N LYS A 137 -26.83 -26.29 -10.32
CA LYS A 137 -27.69 -25.58 -11.29
C LYS A 137 -28.08 -24.18 -10.78
N ASN A 138 -27.68 -23.13 -11.52
CA ASN A 138 -28.09 -21.71 -11.50
C ASN A 138 -28.22 -20.95 -10.16
N ASN A 139 -28.97 -21.43 -9.17
CA ASN A 139 -29.34 -20.63 -8.00
C ASN A 139 -28.16 -20.34 -7.07
N ARG A 140 -27.25 -21.30 -6.86
CA ARG A 140 -26.07 -21.11 -6.00
C ARG A 140 -25.05 -20.12 -6.60
N ARG A 141 -25.00 -20.00 -7.93
CA ARG A 141 -24.11 -19.06 -8.62
C ARG A 141 -24.59 -17.62 -8.51
N SER A 142 -25.90 -17.37 -8.69
CA SER A 142 -26.46 -16.03 -8.49
C SER A 142 -26.23 -15.53 -7.06
N SER A 143 -26.32 -16.41 -6.06
CA SER A 143 -25.99 -16.06 -4.67
C SER A 143 -24.53 -15.60 -4.48
N LEU A 144 -23.56 -16.21 -5.16
CA LEU A 144 -22.16 -15.78 -5.10
C LEU A 144 -21.95 -14.43 -5.81
N ASP A 145 -22.58 -14.20 -6.97
CA ASP A 145 -22.53 -12.90 -7.65
C ASP A 145 -23.06 -11.78 -6.72
N ILE A 146 -24.13 -12.06 -5.95
CA ILE A 146 -24.66 -11.11 -4.95
C ILE A 146 -23.65 -10.88 -3.82
N ILE A 147 -23.11 -11.95 -3.22
CA ILE A 147 -22.16 -11.83 -2.10
C ILE A 147 -20.93 -11.02 -2.53
N ILE A 148 -20.29 -11.40 -3.65
CA ILE A 148 -19.11 -10.71 -4.18
C ILE A 148 -19.46 -9.26 -4.54
N GLY A 149 -20.61 -9.02 -5.17
CA GLY A 149 -21.09 -7.68 -5.50
C GLY A 149 -21.24 -6.78 -4.27
N VAL A 150 -21.88 -7.28 -3.21
CA VAL A 150 -22.04 -6.56 -1.93
C VAL A 150 -20.69 -6.29 -1.27
N LEU A 151 -19.77 -7.25 -1.25
CA LEU A 151 -18.42 -7.05 -0.69
C LEU A 151 -17.65 -5.94 -1.43
N TYR A 152 -17.72 -5.92 -2.77
CA TYR A 152 -17.15 -4.83 -3.55
C TYR A 152 -17.84 -3.48 -3.32
N LEU A 153 -19.17 -3.47 -3.10
CA LEU A 153 -19.90 -2.24 -2.76
C LEU A 153 -19.43 -1.64 -1.43
N ILE A 154 -19.20 -2.49 -0.43
CA ILE A 154 -18.69 -2.05 0.88
C ILE A 154 -17.26 -1.50 0.72
N LEU A 155 -16.40 -2.19 -0.05
CA LEU A 155 -15.07 -1.67 -0.37
C LEU A 155 -15.12 -0.34 -1.10
N THR A 156 -16.05 -0.15 -2.05
CA THR A 156 -16.25 1.15 -2.70
C THR A 156 -16.52 2.24 -1.67
N GLY A 157 -17.45 2.02 -0.74
CA GLY A 157 -17.75 2.99 0.31
C GLY A 157 -16.50 3.41 1.08
N ILE A 158 -15.73 2.43 1.56
CA ILE A 158 -14.50 2.65 2.35
C ILE A 158 -13.44 3.45 1.58
N PHE A 159 -13.26 3.16 0.28
CA PHE A 159 -12.21 3.79 -0.52
C PHE A 159 -12.62 5.13 -1.16
N VAL A 160 -13.92 5.37 -1.38
CA VAL A 160 -14.41 6.69 -1.82
C VAL A 160 -14.13 7.75 -0.75
N PHE A 161 -14.34 7.43 0.54
CA PHE A 161 -14.01 8.34 1.64
C PHE A 161 -12.52 8.72 1.69
N GLN A 162 -11.65 7.92 1.08
CA GLN A 162 -10.20 8.11 1.06
C GLN A 162 -9.70 8.71 -0.26
N ASN A 163 -10.60 9.11 -1.17
CA ASN A 163 -10.25 9.63 -2.49
C ASN A 163 -9.38 8.68 -3.32
N TYR A 164 -9.57 7.36 -3.18
CA TYR A 164 -8.84 6.38 -3.98
C TYR A 164 -9.57 6.02 -5.27
N VAL A 165 -8.86 6.14 -6.40
CA VAL A 165 -9.37 5.84 -7.75
C VAL A 165 -9.88 4.41 -7.91
N VAL A 166 -9.28 3.45 -7.21
CA VAL A 166 -9.67 2.03 -7.30
C VAL A 166 -11.12 1.79 -6.84
N ALA A 167 -11.69 2.68 -6.03
CA ALA A 167 -13.07 2.59 -5.56
C ALA A 167 -14.09 2.54 -6.71
N PHE A 168 -13.81 3.27 -7.80
CA PHE A 168 -14.63 3.27 -9.02
C PHE A 168 -14.53 1.93 -9.77
N GLY A 169 -13.37 1.28 -9.69
CA GLY A 169 -13.18 -0.11 -10.11
C GLY A 169 -14.10 -1.06 -9.35
N TYR A 170 -14.07 -1.01 -8.02
CA TYR A 170 -14.95 -1.82 -7.16
C TYR A 170 -16.43 -1.51 -7.39
N LEU A 171 -16.78 -0.25 -7.64
CA LEU A 171 -18.16 0.14 -7.92
C LEU A 171 -18.66 -0.47 -9.23
N SER A 172 -17.84 -0.41 -10.29
CA SER A 172 -18.17 -1.00 -11.58
C SER A 172 -18.39 -2.52 -11.48
N LEU A 173 -17.57 -3.22 -10.67
CA LEU A 173 -17.73 -4.66 -10.39
C LEU A 173 -19.01 -4.96 -9.62
N SER A 174 -19.27 -4.20 -8.56
CA SER A 174 -20.49 -4.35 -7.76
C SER A 174 -21.73 -4.21 -8.64
N LEU A 175 -21.80 -3.16 -9.45
CA LEU A 175 -22.95 -2.90 -10.32
C LEU A 175 -23.18 -4.03 -11.33
N ILE A 176 -22.13 -4.53 -11.99
CA ILE A 176 -22.29 -5.59 -12.99
C ILE A 176 -22.66 -6.94 -12.35
N LEU A 177 -22.12 -7.26 -11.17
CA LEU A 177 -22.40 -8.51 -10.47
C LEU A 177 -23.84 -8.53 -9.93
N LEU A 178 -24.27 -7.44 -9.28
CA LEU A 178 -25.65 -7.31 -8.79
C LEU A 178 -26.67 -7.32 -9.94
N MET A 179 -26.36 -6.64 -11.05
CA MET A 179 -27.22 -6.68 -12.23
C MET A 179 -27.28 -8.09 -12.85
N SER A 180 -26.14 -8.79 -12.88
CA SER A 180 -26.04 -10.16 -13.40
C SER A 180 -26.76 -11.19 -12.55
N ALA A 181 -26.92 -10.92 -11.25
CA ALA A 181 -27.73 -11.75 -10.35
C ALA A 181 -29.24 -11.59 -10.62
N LEU A 182 -29.69 -10.39 -10.98
CA LEU A 182 -31.09 -10.09 -11.32
C LEU A 182 -31.49 -10.57 -12.71
N LYS A 183 -30.59 -10.43 -13.69
CA LYS A 183 -30.84 -10.81 -15.08
C LYS A 183 -29.69 -11.64 -15.63
N LYS A 184 -30.01 -12.76 -16.27
CA LYS A 184 -29.00 -13.57 -16.97
C LYS A 184 -28.42 -12.78 -18.14
N ILE A 185 -27.15 -12.40 -17.99
CA ILE A 185 -26.33 -11.72 -18.99
C ILE A 185 -25.18 -12.67 -19.35
N SER A 186 -24.90 -12.83 -20.65
CA SER A 186 -23.78 -13.63 -21.13
C SER A 186 -22.45 -13.05 -20.66
N SER A 187 -21.45 -13.88 -20.37
CA SER A 187 -20.14 -13.43 -19.87
C SER A 187 -19.47 -12.43 -20.81
N TYR A 188 -19.70 -12.56 -22.11
CA TYR A 188 -19.25 -11.61 -23.12
C TYR A 188 -19.85 -10.21 -22.92
N SER A 189 -21.17 -10.12 -22.74
CA SER A 189 -21.86 -8.86 -22.48
C SER A 189 -21.52 -8.28 -21.10
N ARG A 190 -21.29 -9.14 -20.09
CA ARG A 190 -20.87 -8.69 -18.75
C ARG A 190 -19.56 -7.89 -18.82
N TYR A 191 -18.56 -8.39 -19.53
CA TYR A 191 -17.27 -7.70 -19.69
C TYR A 191 -17.42 -6.35 -20.41
N LEU A 192 -18.14 -6.30 -21.54
CA LEU A 192 -18.33 -5.04 -22.27
C LEU A 192 -19.05 -4.00 -21.40
N ILE A 193 -20.11 -4.39 -20.69
CA ILE A 193 -20.83 -3.48 -19.78
C ILE A 193 -19.90 -3.01 -18.67
N PHE A 194 -19.13 -3.92 -18.06
CA PHE A 194 -18.16 -3.59 -17.03
C PHE A 194 -17.14 -2.54 -17.50
N ILE A 195 -16.52 -2.71 -18.67
CA ILE A 195 -15.55 -1.74 -19.22
C ILE A 195 -16.20 -0.37 -19.46
N ASN A 196 -17.41 -0.33 -20.01
CA ASN A 196 -18.10 0.94 -20.23
C ASN A 196 -18.45 1.64 -18.91
N VAL A 197 -18.96 0.91 -17.92
CA VAL A 197 -19.27 1.46 -16.59
C VAL A 197 -18.00 1.95 -15.91
N LEU A 198 -16.90 1.19 -15.99
CA LEU A 198 -15.60 1.58 -15.45
C LEU A 198 -15.09 2.88 -16.08
N CYS A 199 -15.05 2.98 -17.41
CA CYS A 199 -14.59 4.19 -18.11
C CYS A 199 -15.46 5.41 -17.81
N PHE A 200 -16.78 5.22 -17.68
CA PHE A 200 -17.69 6.29 -17.27
C PHE A 200 -17.38 6.77 -15.86
N LEU A 201 -17.28 5.86 -14.90
CA LEU A 201 -17.05 6.18 -13.49
C LEU A 201 -15.69 6.85 -13.26
N VAL A 202 -14.63 6.42 -13.96
CA VAL A 202 -13.32 7.09 -13.89
C VAL A 202 -13.40 8.53 -14.41
N GLY A 203 -14.20 8.80 -15.43
CA GLY A 203 -14.44 10.16 -15.91
C GLY A 203 -15.17 11.04 -14.89
N VAL A 204 -16.23 10.51 -14.29
CA VAL A 204 -16.97 11.18 -13.21
C VAL A 204 -16.07 11.46 -12.01
N ALA A 205 -15.21 10.50 -11.64
CA ALA A 205 -14.25 10.64 -10.56
C ALA A 205 -13.33 11.86 -10.74
N TYR A 206 -12.76 12.04 -11.94
CA TYR A 206 -11.90 13.18 -12.24
C TYR A 206 -12.65 14.52 -12.13
N ILE A 207 -13.92 14.56 -12.51
CA ILE A 207 -14.74 15.78 -12.47
C ILE A 207 -15.03 16.20 -11.03
N LEU A 208 -15.42 15.24 -10.19
CA LEU A 208 -15.83 15.47 -8.81
C LEU A 208 -14.63 15.70 -7.88
N SER A 209 -13.56 14.93 -8.07
CA SER A 209 -12.39 14.92 -7.19
C SER A 209 -11.10 14.80 -8.00
N PRO A 210 -10.62 15.88 -8.65
CA PRO A 210 -9.40 15.84 -9.45
C PRO A 210 -8.17 15.39 -8.65
N GLU A 211 -8.17 15.68 -7.35
CA GLU A 211 -7.10 15.30 -6.43
C GLU A 211 -7.01 13.78 -6.19
N SER A 212 -8.12 13.04 -6.33
CA SER A 212 -8.15 11.58 -6.18
C SER A 212 -7.23 10.87 -7.17
N LEU A 213 -7.00 11.49 -8.34
CA LEU A 213 -6.15 10.95 -9.42
C LEU A 213 -4.68 11.40 -9.30
N ARG A 214 -4.30 12.17 -8.26
CA ARG A 214 -2.90 12.53 -7.97
C ARG A 214 -2.01 11.31 -7.71
N ALA A 215 -2.56 10.18 -7.26
CA ALA A 215 -1.82 8.93 -7.10
C ALA A 215 -1.19 8.41 -8.42
N LEU A 216 -1.72 8.83 -9.57
CA LEU A 216 -1.15 8.50 -10.89
C LEU A 216 -0.13 9.54 -11.38
N ASN A 217 0.14 10.60 -10.59
CA ASN A 217 0.95 11.77 -10.97
C ASN A 217 0.55 12.40 -12.32
N ILE A 218 -0.69 12.14 -12.77
CA ILE A 218 -1.20 12.62 -14.06
C ILE A 218 -1.26 14.15 -14.04
N SER A 219 -1.37 14.80 -12.88
CA SER A 219 -1.33 16.26 -12.75
C SER A 219 -0.03 16.90 -13.28
N ALA A 220 1.10 16.16 -13.31
CA ALA A 220 2.33 16.64 -13.94
C ALA A 220 2.27 16.57 -15.48
N ILE A 221 1.47 15.64 -16.03
CA ILE A 221 1.27 15.43 -17.47
C ILE A 221 0.08 16.25 -17.99
N THR A 222 -0.91 16.54 -17.13
CA THR A 222 -2.09 17.34 -17.43
C THR A 222 -1.95 18.74 -16.85
N ALA A 223 -1.07 19.55 -17.43
CA ALA A 223 -1.18 21.01 -17.37
C ALA A 223 -2.39 21.51 -18.20
N PHE A 224 -3.44 20.70 -18.34
CA PHE A 224 -4.65 21.01 -19.10
C PHE A 224 -5.70 21.60 -18.18
N SER A 225 -6.44 22.59 -18.68
CA SER A 225 -7.62 23.10 -17.98
C SER A 225 -8.62 21.95 -17.74
N LYS A 226 -9.35 22.00 -16.61
CA LYS A 226 -10.39 21.00 -16.26
C LYS A 226 -11.34 20.71 -17.43
N ASN A 227 -11.69 21.74 -18.20
CA ASN A 227 -12.60 21.64 -19.35
C ASN A 227 -11.99 20.85 -20.52
N THR A 228 -10.69 21.03 -20.78
CA THR A 228 -9.99 20.30 -21.84
C THR A 228 -9.93 18.80 -21.53
N TYR A 229 -9.67 18.43 -20.27
CA TYR A 229 -9.68 17.02 -19.87
C TYR A 229 -11.07 16.40 -20.05
N ILE A 230 -12.13 17.08 -19.58
CA ILE A 230 -13.52 16.57 -19.72
C ILE A 230 -13.86 16.32 -21.19
N PHE A 231 -13.49 17.26 -22.07
CA PHE A 231 -13.72 17.11 -23.50
C PHE A 231 -12.99 15.89 -24.10
N ILE A 232 -11.68 15.74 -23.80
CA ILE A 232 -10.89 14.58 -24.24
C ILE A 232 -11.47 13.27 -23.70
N TRP A 233 -11.89 13.25 -22.43
CA TRP A 233 -12.45 12.05 -21.80
C TRP A 233 -13.81 11.68 -22.37
N MET A 234 -14.67 12.66 -22.71
CA MET A 234 -15.94 12.36 -23.40
C MET A 234 -15.72 11.78 -24.78
N ILE A 235 -14.73 12.28 -25.54
CA ILE A 235 -14.38 11.70 -26.85
C ILE A 235 -13.91 10.26 -26.66
N PHE A 236 -12.98 10.02 -25.73
CA PHE A 236 -12.48 8.69 -25.43
C PHE A 236 -13.61 7.74 -25.00
N PHE A 237 -14.47 8.16 -24.08
CA PHE A 237 -15.62 7.38 -23.64
C PHE A 237 -16.61 7.09 -24.77
N GLY A 238 -16.88 8.07 -25.64
CA GLY A 238 -17.69 7.89 -26.84
C GLY A 238 -17.11 6.86 -27.81
N LEU A 239 -15.77 6.85 -27.99
CA LEU A 239 -15.08 5.84 -28.79
C LEU A 239 -15.17 4.45 -28.16
N VAL A 240 -15.05 4.33 -26.84
CA VAL A 240 -15.21 3.06 -26.12
C VAL A 240 -16.64 2.51 -26.25
N LEU A 241 -17.65 3.38 -26.11
CA LEU A 241 -19.06 3.02 -26.32
C LEU A 241 -19.33 2.57 -27.75
N LEU A 242 -18.88 3.33 -28.74
CA LEU A 242 -19.04 2.99 -30.16
C LEU A 242 -18.35 1.66 -30.48
N SER A 243 -17.13 1.48 -30.00
CA SER A 243 -16.37 0.25 -30.22
C SER A 243 -17.03 -0.95 -29.52
N SER A 244 -17.60 -0.76 -28.32
CA SER A 244 -18.36 -1.79 -27.60
C SER A 244 -19.65 -2.17 -28.31
N TYR A 245 -20.33 -1.19 -28.92
CA TYR A 245 -21.52 -1.42 -29.74
C TYR A 245 -21.19 -2.19 -31.03
N LEU A 246 -20.11 -1.82 -31.71
CA LEU A 246 -19.63 -2.54 -32.90
C LEU A 246 -19.10 -3.94 -32.56
N ALA A 247 -18.45 -4.10 -31.41
CA ALA A 247 -18.06 -5.38 -30.84
C ALA A 247 -19.29 -6.26 -30.54
N TYR A 248 -20.37 -5.69 -30.00
CA TYR A 248 -21.63 -6.40 -29.81
C TYR A 248 -22.25 -6.86 -31.14
N ARG A 249 -22.07 -6.09 -32.22
CA ARG A 249 -22.41 -6.47 -33.60
C ARG A 249 -21.43 -7.49 -34.24
N LYS A 250 -20.59 -8.14 -33.43
CA LYS A 250 -19.70 -9.26 -33.80
C LYS A 250 -18.51 -8.87 -34.70
N ASN A 251 -18.03 -7.63 -34.65
CA ASN A 251 -16.78 -7.24 -35.30
C ASN A 251 -15.56 -7.50 -34.39
N ILE A 252 -14.78 -8.53 -34.71
CA ILE A 252 -13.64 -9.00 -33.90
C ILE A 252 -12.50 -7.97 -33.79
N VAL A 253 -12.36 -7.07 -34.77
CA VAL A 253 -11.25 -6.10 -34.83
C VAL A 253 -11.38 -5.06 -33.71
N PHE A 254 -12.58 -4.51 -33.52
CA PHE A 254 -12.83 -3.52 -32.48
C PHE A 254 -12.74 -4.11 -31.06
N ILE A 255 -13.09 -5.39 -30.89
CA ILE A 255 -12.90 -6.11 -29.63
C ILE A 255 -11.41 -6.17 -29.26
N ARG A 256 -10.56 -6.58 -30.21
CA ARG A 256 -9.11 -6.64 -30.01
C ARG A 256 -8.53 -5.28 -29.69
N LEU A 257 -8.97 -4.24 -30.40
CA LEU A 257 -8.50 -2.88 -30.19
C LEU A 257 -8.84 -2.37 -28.78
N ILE A 258 -10.10 -2.53 -28.33
CA ILE A 258 -10.50 -2.14 -26.96
C ILE A 258 -9.72 -2.95 -25.92
N ALA A 259 -9.63 -4.27 -26.11
CA ALA A 259 -8.91 -5.17 -25.22
C ALA A 259 -7.44 -4.78 -25.04
N VAL A 260 -6.76 -4.41 -26.13
CA VAL A 260 -5.36 -3.96 -26.10
C VAL A 260 -5.24 -2.62 -25.38
N ILE A 261 -6.11 -1.65 -25.68
CA ILE A 261 -6.08 -0.33 -25.03
C ILE A 261 -6.33 -0.48 -23.52
N VAL A 262 -7.42 -1.13 -23.13
CA VAL A 262 -7.74 -1.39 -21.71
C VAL A 262 -6.61 -2.17 -21.05
N GLY A 263 -6.07 -3.17 -21.74
CA GLY A 263 -4.96 -3.99 -21.26
C GLY A 263 -3.73 -3.16 -20.92
N ILE A 264 -3.23 -2.38 -21.88
CA ILE A 264 -2.06 -1.52 -21.73
C ILE A 264 -2.30 -0.46 -20.64
N THR A 265 -3.45 0.24 -20.68
CA THR A 265 -3.76 1.26 -19.68
C THR A 265 -3.83 0.68 -18.27
N SER A 266 -4.36 -0.54 -18.11
CA SER A 266 -4.44 -1.22 -16.81
C SER A 266 -3.08 -1.67 -16.30
N PHE A 267 -2.16 -2.09 -17.18
CA PHE A 267 -0.78 -2.38 -16.77
C PHE A 267 -0.02 -1.11 -16.38
N VAL A 268 -0.19 -0.01 -17.11
CA VAL A 268 0.40 1.29 -16.72
C VAL A 268 -0.16 1.73 -15.36
N TYR A 269 -1.47 1.64 -15.17
CA TYR A 269 -2.12 1.90 -13.89
C TYR A 269 -1.54 1.04 -12.75
N ALA A 270 -1.29 -0.25 -13.02
CA ALA A 270 -0.70 -1.14 -12.04
C ALA A 270 0.73 -0.76 -11.66
N ILE A 271 1.57 -0.41 -12.64
CA ILE A 271 2.96 0.03 -12.39
C ILE A 271 2.97 1.32 -11.55
N LEU A 272 2.15 2.30 -11.93
CA LEU A 272 2.06 3.56 -11.17
C LEU A 272 1.54 3.33 -9.74
N SER A 273 0.46 2.54 -9.61
CA SER A 273 -0.09 2.16 -8.30
C SER A 273 0.92 1.43 -7.43
N PHE A 274 1.73 0.56 -8.04
CA PHE A 274 2.80 -0.16 -7.36
C PHE A 274 3.88 0.80 -6.85
N THR A 275 4.36 1.72 -7.67
CA THR A 275 5.35 2.72 -7.23
C THR A 275 4.83 3.63 -6.11
N GLY A 276 3.51 3.84 -6.07
CA GLY A 276 2.82 4.58 -5.01
C GLY A 276 2.50 3.77 -3.75
N GLY A 277 2.80 2.45 -3.72
CA GLY A 277 2.49 1.59 -2.58
C GLY A 277 1.01 1.20 -2.47
N PHE A 278 0.21 1.35 -3.53
CA PHE A 278 -1.22 0.98 -3.56
C PHE A 278 -1.41 -0.44 -4.12
N TRP A 279 -1.25 -1.43 -3.25
CA TRP A 279 -1.24 -2.85 -3.65
C TRP A 279 -2.55 -3.34 -4.25
N GLY A 280 -3.69 -3.05 -3.60
CA GLY A 280 -5.00 -3.47 -4.11
C GLY A 280 -5.29 -2.92 -5.51
N SER A 281 -4.88 -1.67 -5.77
CA SER A 281 -4.95 -1.01 -7.07
C SER A 281 -4.04 -1.66 -8.10
N ALA A 282 -2.81 -2.02 -7.71
CA ALA A 282 -1.87 -2.69 -8.59
C ALA A 282 -2.34 -4.10 -8.98
N VAL A 283 -2.85 -4.88 -8.03
CA VAL A 283 -3.48 -6.19 -8.29
C VAL A 283 -4.66 -6.05 -9.25
N PHE A 284 -5.54 -5.06 -9.00
CA PHE A 284 -6.67 -4.78 -9.88
C PHE A 284 -6.23 -4.51 -11.32
N GLY A 285 -5.25 -3.63 -11.51
CA GLY A 285 -4.75 -3.27 -12.83
C GLY A 285 -4.10 -4.44 -13.59
N ILE A 286 -3.37 -5.31 -12.91
CA ILE A 286 -2.72 -6.47 -13.55
C ILE A 286 -3.75 -7.50 -13.98
N ILE A 287 -4.65 -7.87 -13.09
CA ILE A 287 -5.67 -8.88 -13.38
C ILE A 287 -6.60 -8.36 -14.48
N LEU A 288 -7.03 -7.09 -14.41
CA LEU A 288 -7.78 -6.47 -15.49
C LEU A 288 -6.98 -6.47 -16.80
N GLY A 289 -5.71 -6.04 -16.76
CA GLY A 289 -4.85 -5.98 -17.93
C GLY A 289 -4.67 -7.33 -18.63
N SER A 290 -4.37 -8.38 -17.85
CA SER A 290 -4.20 -9.75 -18.34
C SER A 290 -5.49 -10.32 -18.93
N PHE A 291 -6.62 -10.19 -18.22
CA PHE A 291 -7.89 -10.72 -18.70
C PHE A 291 -8.43 -9.94 -19.90
N SER A 292 -8.21 -8.62 -19.97
CA SER A 292 -8.53 -7.82 -21.14
C SER A 292 -7.79 -8.32 -22.38
N MET A 293 -6.51 -8.66 -22.28
CA MET A 293 -5.71 -9.20 -23.41
C MET A 293 -6.16 -10.60 -23.85
N ILE A 294 -6.67 -11.41 -22.91
CA ILE A 294 -7.15 -12.77 -23.19
C ILE A 294 -8.56 -12.75 -23.81
N PHE A 295 -9.37 -11.75 -23.46
CA PHE A 295 -10.78 -11.66 -23.83
C PHE A 295 -11.08 -11.83 -25.33
N PRO A 296 -10.31 -11.29 -26.30
CA PRO A 296 -10.58 -11.47 -27.73
C PRO A 296 -10.38 -12.89 -28.26
N VAL A 297 -9.82 -13.79 -27.44
CA VAL A 297 -9.49 -15.18 -27.81
C VAL A 297 -10.28 -16.18 -26.95
N THR A 298 -11.32 -15.72 -26.24
CA THR A 298 -12.22 -16.55 -25.41
C THR A 298 -12.76 -17.77 -26.12
N ASP A 299 -12.99 -17.65 -27.43
CA ASP A 299 -13.65 -18.67 -28.23
C ASP A 299 -12.75 -19.87 -28.52
N ARG A 300 -11.44 -19.70 -28.32
CA ARG A 300 -10.46 -20.79 -28.35
C ARG A 300 -10.22 -21.38 -26.96
N PHE A 301 -10.85 -20.81 -25.93
CA PHE A 301 -10.69 -21.14 -24.52
C PHE A 301 -11.75 -22.17 -24.04
N ASP A 302 -12.18 -23.09 -24.90
CA ASP A 302 -12.99 -24.29 -24.56
C ASP A 302 -12.22 -25.32 -23.68
N PHE A 303 -11.16 -24.88 -22.99
CA PHE A 303 -10.14 -25.68 -22.32
C PHE A 303 -10.67 -26.67 -21.28
N PHE A 304 -11.72 -26.30 -20.54
CA PHE A 304 -12.32 -27.14 -19.50
C PHE A 304 -13.46 -28.02 -20.00
N ARG A 305 -13.90 -27.84 -21.26
CA ARG A 305 -15.03 -28.58 -21.83
C ARG A 305 -14.74 -30.09 -21.95
N ASN A 306 -13.46 -30.46 -22.15
CA ASN A 306 -13.05 -31.84 -22.47
C ASN A 306 -12.02 -32.46 -21.49
N ARG A 307 -11.69 -31.81 -20.36
CA ARG A 307 -10.74 -32.38 -19.37
C ARG A 307 -11.45 -33.38 -18.44
N ASN A 308 -10.73 -34.44 -18.06
CA ASN A 308 -11.16 -35.36 -17.01
C ASN A 308 -11.24 -34.59 -15.67
N LYS A 309 -12.39 -34.61 -14.99
CA LYS A 309 -12.66 -33.80 -13.77
C LYS A 309 -11.56 -33.92 -12.72
N LYS A 310 -10.92 -35.10 -12.64
CA LYS A 310 -9.79 -35.38 -11.73
C LYS A 310 -8.54 -34.55 -12.04
N GLU A 311 -8.18 -34.38 -13.31
CA GLU A 311 -6.98 -33.62 -13.71
C GLU A 311 -7.14 -32.12 -13.45
N SER A 312 -8.34 -31.58 -13.74
CA SER A 312 -8.67 -30.18 -13.46
C SER A 312 -8.70 -29.90 -11.95
N ALA A 313 -9.21 -30.85 -11.16
CA ALA A 313 -9.20 -30.76 -9.69
C ALA A 313 -7.77 -30.73 -9.14
N ILE A 314 -6.91 -31.63 -9.61
CA ILE A 314 -5.50 -31.70 -9.18
C ILE A 314 -4.78 -30.39 -9.55
N GLY A 315 -4.98 -29.87 -10.77
CA GLY A 315 -4.38 -28.59 -11.19
C GLY A 315 -4.87 -27.40 -10.37
N PHE A 316 -6.17 -27.35 -10.07
CA PHE A 316 -6.76 -26.30 -9.23
C PHE A 316 -6.23 -26.35 -7.80
N VAL A 317 -6.20 -27.53 -7.18
CA VAL A 317 -5.65 -27.72 -5.83
C VAL A 317 -4.17 -27.35 -5.80
N TRP A 318 -3.38 -27.76 -6.79
CA TRP A 318 -1.97 -27.36 -6.90
C TRP A 318 -1.80 -25.85 -6.99
N LEU A 319 -2.62 -25.16 -7.79
CA LEU A 319 -2.58 -23.70 -7.92
C LEU A 319 -2.88 -23.04 -6.57
N VAL A 320 -3.96 -23.47 -5.90
CA VAL A 320 -4.34 -22.95 -4.57
C VAL A 320 -3.22 -23.21 -3.55
N VAL A 321 -2.61 -24.40 -3.54
CA VAL A 321 -1.52 -24.73 -2.62
C VAL A 321 -0.27 -23.88 -2.87
N ILE A 322 0.17 -23.74 -4.13
CA ILE A 322 1.33 -22.90 -4.49
C ILE A 322 1.07 -21.45 -4.07
N PHE A 323 -0.13 -20.96 -4.34
CA PHE A 323 -0.52 -19.58 -4.06
C PHE A 323 -0.61 -19.29 -2.56
N LEU A 324 -1.20 -20.21 -1.77
CA LEU A 324 -1.24 -20.13 -0.31
C LEU A 324 0.17 -20.23 0.31
N THR A 325 1.00 -21.13 -0.20
CA THR A 325 2.38 -21.31 0.28
C THR A 325 3.21 -20.04 0.00
N GLY A 326 3.11 -19.48 -1.21
CA GLY A 326 3.77 -18.22 -1.55
C GLY A 326 3.30 -17.06 -0.67
N SER A 327 2.01 -16.97 -0.37
CA SER A 327 1.45 -15.96 0.54
C SER A 327 1.96 -16.12 1.98
N LEU A 328 2.05 -17.35 2.50
CA LEU A 328 2.60 -17.63 3.83
C LEU A 328 4.09 -17.27 3.92
N ILE A 329 4.88 -17.60 2.90
CA ILE A 329 6.30 -17.23 2.82
C ILE A 329 6.44 -15.70 2.83
N LEU A 330 5.66 -14.99 2.01
CA LEU A 330 5.67 -13.53 1.98
C LEU A 330 5.29 -12.92 3.34
N ARG A 331 4.29 -13.49 4.02
CA ARG A 331 3.92 -13.06 5.38
C ARG A 331 5.06 -13.31 6.37
N ALA A 332 5.72 -14.46 6.31
CA ALA A 332 6.85 -14.78 7.17
C ALA A 332 8.02 -13.80 6.94
N ILE A 333 8.34 -13.51 5.67
CA ILE A 333 9.33 -12.50 5.29
C ILE A 333 8.92 -11.13 5.83
N HIS A 334 7.68 -10.70 5.63
CA HIS A 334 7.18 -9.42 6.13
C HIS A 334 7.31 -9.32 7.66
N VAL A 335 6.89 -10.35 8.41
CA VAL A 335 7.02 -10.37 9.87
C VAL A 335 8.48 -10.34 10.31
N SER A 336 9.35 -11.08 9.62
CA SER A 336 10.79 -11.07 9.88
C SER A 336 11.39 -9.69 9.66
N LEU A 337 11.04 -9.03 8.56
CA LEU A 337 11.53 -7.69 8.21
C LEU A 337 11.01 -6.62 9.17
N GLN A 338 9.75 -6.71 9.58
CA GLN A 338 9.21 -5.83 10.62
C GLN A 338 9.99 -5.99 11.93
N ARG A 339 10.34 -7.23 12.33
CA ARG A 339 11.19 -7.46 13.50
C ARG A 339 12.59 -6.89 13.33
N SER A 340 13.19 -7.02 12.15
CA SER A 340 14.50 -6.44 11.84
C SER A 340 14.48 -4.91 11.98
N VAL A 341 13.46 -4.24 11.43
CA VAL A 341 13.33 -2.78 11.55
C VAL A 341 13.08 -2.35 12.99
N LEU A 342 12.27 -3.09 13.75
CA LEU A 342 12.08 -2.82 15.18
C LEU A 342 13.39 -2.99 15.98
N ALA A 343 14.17 -4.04 15.72
CA ALA A 343 15.45 -4.27 16.38
C ALA A 343 16.51 -3.21 16.00
N GLU A 344 16.53 -2.77 14.76
CA GLU A 344 17.37 -1.66 14.30
C GLU A 344 17.02 -0.36 15.04
N MET A 345 15.73 -0.04 15.13
CA MET A 345 15.25 1.13 15.89
C MET A 345 15.55 1.03 17.39
N GLU A 346 15.51 -0.17 17.98
CA GLU A 346 15.91 -0.39 19.37
C GLU A 346 17.39 -0.08 19.58
N ASN A 347 18.26 -0.53 18.67
CA ASN A 347 19.69 -0.21 18.71
C ASN A 347 19.96 1.29 18.48
N GLU A 348 19.19 1.95 17.61
CA GLU A 348 19.24 3.40 17.43
C GLU A 348 18.86 4.13 18.74
N ALA A 349 17.79 3.70 19.41
CA ALA A 349 17.36 4.28 20.69
C ALA A 349 18.39 4.05 21.80
N GLU A 350 19.02 2.87 21.85
CA GLU A 350 20.12 2.55 22.77
C GLU A 350 21.31 3.50 22.55
N THR A 351 21.76 3.61 21.30
CA THR A 351 22.89 4.47 20.94
C THR A 351 22.61 5.93 21.28
N ALA A 352 21.38 6.40 21.00
CA ALA A 352 20.96 7.74 21.33
C ALA A 352 20.83 7.96 22.85
N SER A 353 20.46 6.95 23.64
CA SER A 353 20.46 7.02 25.11
C SER A 353 21.89 7.20 25.64
N VAL A 354 22.84 6.39 25.16
CA VAL A 354 24.26 6.48 25.55
C VAL A 354 24.85 7.84 25.19
N ILE A 355 24.62 8.33 23.97
CA ILE A 355 25.09 9.67 23.56
C ILE A 355 24.47 10.77 24.41
N THR A 356 23.18 10.65 24.72
CA THR A 356 22.51 11.62 25.60
C THR A 356 23.14 11.61 26.99
N LYS A 357 23.40 10.43 27.54
CA LYS A 357 24.07 10.26 28.82
C LYS A 357 25.46 10.92 28.81
N ASP A 358 26.33 10.48 27.90
CA ASP A 358 27.70 10.98 27.78
C ASP A 358 27.73 12.51 27.60
N PHE A 359 26.77 13.05 26.85
CA PHE A 359 26.64 14.49 26.66
C PHE A 359 26.33 15.22 27.96
N ILE A 360 25.37 14.73 28.76
CA ILE A 360 25.02 15.34 30.06
C ILE A 360 26.16 15.13 31.06
N ASP A 361 26.73 13.93 31.17
CA ASP A 361 27.86 13.60 32.04
C ASP A 361 29.06 14.52 31.77
N ARG A 362 29.31 14.83 30.49
CA ARG A 362 30.39 15.73 30.09
C ARG A 362 30.10 17.18 30.48
N ASN A 363 28.86 17.65 30.32
CA ASN A 363 28.47 18.98 30.80
C ASN A 363 28.66 19.10 32.33
N ILE A 364 28.22 18.09 33.08
CA ILE A 364 28.38 18.03 34.54
C ILE A 364 29.86 18.05 34.91
N SER A 365 30.67 17.20 34.27
CA SER A 365 32.10 17.09 34.55
C SER A 365 32.84 18.40 34.28
N ILE A 366 32.51 19.09 33.18
CA ILE A 366 33.10 20.40 32.84
C ILE A 366 32.73 21.44 33.91
N LEU A 367 31.45 21.52 34.29
CA LEU A 367 30.98 22.46 35.31
C LEU A 367 31.63 22.20 36.66
N LYS A 368 31.59 20.93 37.11
CA LYS A 368 32.17 20.49 38.38
C LYS A 368 33.66 20.81 38.47
N THR A 369 34.44 20.37 37.48
CA THR A 369 35.89 20.61 37.44
C THR A 369 36.23 22.10 37.45
N SER A 370 35.42 22.93 36.79
CA SER A 370 35.62 24.37 36.72
C SER A 370 35.26 25.09 38.03
N VAL A 371 34.34 24.54 38.82
CA VAL A 371 34.02 25.05 40.16
C VAL A 371 35.06 24.58 41.18
N GLU A 372 35.46 23.31 41.11
CA GLU A 372 36.46 22.69 42.00
C GLU A 372 37.88 23.23 41.79
N SER A 373 38.17 23.92 40.68
CA SER A 373 39.47 24.58 40.49
C SER A 373 39.73 25.70 41.51
N GLY A 374 38.68 26.20 42.17
CA GLY A 374 38.75 27.28 43.15
C GLY A 374 38.87 28.69 42.55
N ASP A 375 39.08 28.80 41.23
CA ASP A 375 39.22 30.10 40.55
C ASP A 375 37.96 30.97 40.74
N LEU A 376 36.77 30.35 40.63
CA LEU A 376 35.48 31.01 40.85
C LEU A 376 35.26 31.41 42.33
N ALA A 377 35.63 30.55 43.28
CA ALA A 377 35.51 30.87 44.71
C ALA A 377 36.42 32.03 45.11
N ASN A 378 37.64 32.07 44.57
CA ASN A 378 38.58 33.17 44.76
C ASN A 378 38.06 34.49 44.19
N ALA A 379 37.45 34.45 42.99
CA ALA A 379 36.87 35.64 42.35
C ALA A 379 35.64 36.19 43.12
N LEU A 380 34.91 35.34 43.85
CA LEU A 380 33.73 35.71 44.65
C LEU A 380 34.05 36.14 46.09
N SER A 381 35.25 35.86 46.59
CA SER A 381 35.66 36.17 47.97
C SER A 381 35.88 37.68 48.18
N GLU A 382 35.76 38.16 49.44
CA GLU A 382 35.96 39.57 49.81
C GLU A 382 37.37 40.05 49.46
N GLY A 383 37.54 40.63 48.25
CA GLY A 383 38.82 41.07 47.69
C GLY A 383 39.00 40.77 46.20
N GLY A 384 38.14 39.96 45.58
CA GLY A 384 38.17 39.69 44.13
C GLY A 384 37.74 40.89 43.28
N ALA A 385 38.44 41.17 42.18
CA ALA A 385 38.02 42.20 41.24
C ALA A 385 36.90 41.67 40.35
N VAL A 386 35.85 42.46 40.09
CA VAL A 386 34.73 42.08 39.19
C VAL A 386 35.21 41.64 37.79
N GLY A 387 36.35 42.14 37.32
CA GLY A 387 36.97 41.73 36.06
C GLY A 387 37.58 40.32 36.05
N ASP A 388 37.76 39.70 37.22
CA ASP A 388 38.21 38.31 37.32
C ASP A 388 37.08 37.32 37.04
N LEU A 389 35.82 37.68 37.36
CA LEU A 389 34.66 36.80 37.17
C LEU A 389 34.31 36.59 35.69
N ASP A 390 34.27 37.65 34.88
CA ASP A 390 34.05 37.57 33.41
C ASP A 390 35.12 36.70 32.75
N ARG A 391 36.38 36.83 33.17
CA ARG A 391 37.50 36.05 32.65
C ARG A 391 37.31 34.56 32.93
N GLU A 392 36.95 34.19 34.16
CA GLU A 392 36.74 32.79 34.53
C GLU A 392 35.50 32.20 33.86
N LEU A 393 34.39 32.95 33.78
CA LEU A 393 33.19 32.56 33.03
C LEU A 393 33.48 32.32 31.55
N LYS A 394 34.26 33.22 30.93
CA LYS A 394 34.70 33.10 29.54
C LYS A 394 35.59 31.87 29.34
N LYS A 395 36.57 31.66 30.22
CA LYS A 395 37.45 30.48 30.19
C LYS A 395 36.63 29.20 30.27
N MET A 396 35.70 29.11 31.22
CA MET A 396 34.79 27.98 31.39
C MET A 396 33.91 27.74 30.15
N PHE A 397 33.32 28.79 29.59
CA PHE A 397 32.52 28.68 28.37
C PHE A 397 33.35 28.18 27.18
N LEU A 398 34.57 28.70 26.98
CA LEU A 398 35.46 28.27 25.90
C LEU A 398 35.96 26.83 26.09
N LEU A 399 36.33 26.45 27.32
CA LEU A 399 36.72 25.08 27.67
C LEU A 399 35.56 24.10 27.50
N SER A 400 34.32 24.56 27.62
CA SER A 400 33.15 23.73 27.38
C SER A 400 33.04 23.26 25.93
N ASN A 401 33.76 23.85 24.97
CA ASN A 401 33.76 23.44 23.56
C ASN A 401 32.34 23.26 22.97
N ASN A 402 31.49 24.29 23.12
CA ASN A 402 30.09 24.33 22.69
C ASN A 402 29.10 23.45 23.48
N PHE A 403 29.51 22.75 24.53
CA PHE A 403 28.57 22.02 25.39
C PHE A 403 27.66 22.98 26.17
N PHE A 404 28.15 24.16 26.54
CA PHE A 404 27.34 25.23 27.15
C PHE A 404 26.85 26.24 26.10
N ALA A 405 25.59 26.65 26.23
CA ALA A 405 25.03 27.80 25.53
C ALA A 405 25.22 29.12 26.30
N ARG A 406 25.38 29.04 27.62
CA ARG A 406 25.60 30.16 28.55
C ARG A 406 26.08 29.62 29.90
N VAL A 407 26.84 30.42 30.62
CA VAL A 407 27.19 30.23 32.02
C VAL A 407 26.77 31.47 32.81
N ILE A 408 26.29 31.28 34.02
CA ILE A 408 25.75 32.29 34.93
C ILE A 408 26.36 32.02 36.30
N VAL A 409 26.78 33.07 37.00
CA VAL A 409 27.20 32.97 38.41
C VAL A 409 26.32 33.88 39.26
N THR A 410 25.93 33.36 40.42
CA THR A 410 25.10 34.06 41.42
C THR A 410 25.88 34.29 42.71
N ASP A 411 25.43 35.25 43.52
CA ASP A 411 25.86 35.36 44.91
C ASP A 411 25.12 34.35 45.82
N ASN A 412 25.47 34.35 47.10
CA ASN A 412 24.86 33.51 48.13
C ASN A 412 23.39 33.84 48.44
N HIS A 413 22.85 34.94 47.88
CA HIS A 413 21.44 35.31 47.97
C HIS A 413 20.68 35.01 46.67
N GLY A 414 21.32 34.43 45.65
CA GLY A 414 20.69 34.07 44.39
C GLY A 414 20.61 35.20 43.37
N LYS A 415 21.29 36.32 43.61
CA LYS A 415 21.37 37.43 42.65
C LYS A 415 22.43 37.14 41.60
N VAL A 416 22.08 37.29 40.32
CA VAL A 416 23.04 37.12 39.21
C VAL A 416 24.11 38.21 39.25
N LEU A 417 25.37 37.77 39.40
CA LEU A 417 26.54 38.63 39.41
C LEU A 417 27.08 38.85 38.00
N ASP A 418 27.23 37.77 37.23
CA ASP A 418 27.73 37.85 35.86
C ASP A 418 27.29 36.65 35.00
N THR A 419 27.35 36.84 33.68
CA THR A 419 26.91 35.87 32.67
C THR A 419 27.79 35.90 31.44
N TYR A 420 28.12 34.74 30.89
CA TYR A 420 28.85 34.63 29.63
C TYR A 420 28.19 33.63 28.66
N PRO A 421 27.98 33.96 27.37
CA PRO A 421 28.17 35.27 26.75
C PRO A 421 27.27 36.35 27.39
N PHE A 422 27.77 37.58 27.45
CA PHE A 422 27.08 38.70 28.09
C PHE A 422 25.67 38.92 27.54
N TYR A 423 24.70 39.07 28.44
CA TYR A 423 23.32 39.38 28.09
C TYR A 423 22.73 40.41 29.05
N LEU A 424 22.39 41.59 28.52
CA LEU A 424 21.99 42.74 29.34
C LEU A 424 20.76 42.48 30.22
N GLN A 425 19.81 41.67 29.74
CA GLN A 425 18.55 41.38 30.44
C GLN A 425 18.68 40.30 31.54
N SER A 426 19.86 39.69 31.72
CA SER A 426 20.12 38.74 32.80
C SER A 426 20.88 39.33 33.98
N GLN A 427 21.31 40.59 33.92
CA GLN A 427 22.00 41.23 35.04
C GLN A 427 21.05 41.63 36.17
N ASN A 428 21.50 41.46 37.42
CA ASN A 428 20.72 41.74 38.63
C ASN A 428 19.36 41.03 38.70
N VAL A 429 19.19 39.94 37.94
CA VAL A 429 18.02 39.07 38.06
C VAL A 429 18.16 38.27 39.34
N ASP A 430 17.08 38.23 40.12
CA ASP A 430 16.98 37.41 41.32
C ASP A 430 16.51 35.99 40.93
N LEU A 431 17.31 34.98 41.29
CA LEU A 431 17.04 33.57 41.07
C LEU A 431 16.83 32.81 42.39
N SER A 432 16.74 33.51 43.54
CA SER A 432 16.58 32.90 44.87
C SER A 432 15.35 32.01 45.00
N ASP A 433 14.30 32.27 44.21
CA ASP A 433 13.05 31.52 44.17
C ASP A 433 13.09 30.28 43.25
N ARG A 434 14.25 29.97 42.63
CA ARG A 434 14.35 28.95 41.58
C ARG A 434 15.03 27.68 42.04
N ASP A 435 14.50 26.55 41.57
CA ASP A 435 15.06 25.23 41.88
C ASP A 435 16.54 25.11 41.51
N HIS A 436 16.97 25.72 40.39
CA HIS A 436 18.38 25.70 39.96
C HIS A 436 19.32 26.55 40.84
N PHE A 437 18.79 27.29 41.80
CA PHE A 437 19.55 27.92 42.88
C PHE A 437 19.33 27.20 44.21
N ILE A 438 18.07 26.96 44.57
CA ILE A 438 17.66 26.36 45.86
C ILE A 438 18.24 24.95 46.02
N GLN A 439 18.14 24.10 44.99
CA GLN A 439 18.54 22.70 45.11
C GLN A 439 20.06 22.60 45.38
N PRO A 440 20.96 23.19 44.56
CA PRO A 440 22.39 23.21 44.88
C PRO A 440 22.75 23.83 46.24
N ALA A 441 22.07 24.93 46.61
CA ALA A 441 22.33 25.63 47.86
C ALA A 441 21.96 24.79 49.10
N VAL A 442 20.92 23.97 49.00
CA VAL A 442 20.42 23.13 50.10
C VAL A 442 21.12 21.77 50.15
N THR A 443 21.32 21.13 49.00
CA THR A 443 21.91 19.77 48.95
C THR A 443 23.42 19.80 49.02
N GLY A 444 24.07 20.88 48.56
CA GLY A 444 25.51 20.92 48.34
C GLY A 444 25.96 20.11 47.11
N ASP A 445 25.02 19.53 46.37
CA ASP A 445 25.27 18.70 45.19
C ASP A 445 24.87 19.39 43.89
N ILE A 446 25.32 18.82 42.77
CA ILE A 446 24.93 19.29 41.44
C ILE A 446 23.44 19.01 41.21
N TYR A 447 22.74 20.00 40.68
CA TYR A 447 21.34 19.89 40.28
C TYR A 447 21.19 20.01 38.76
N ILE A 448 20.29 19.21 38.18
CA ILE A 448 19.95 19.23 36.76
C ILE A 448 18.47 19.52 36.64
N SER A 449 18.12 20.56 35.90
CA SER A 449 16.71 20.91 35.68
C SER A 449 16.07 20.08 34.57
N GLY A 450 14.73 20.04 34.54
CA GLY A 450 14.00 19.76 33.29
C GLY A 450 14.16 20.88 32.26
N LEU A 451 13.39 20.85 31.17
CA LEU A 451 13.40 21.94 30.20
C LEU A 451 12.76 23.21 30.81
N ILE A 452 13.52 24.29 30.95
CA ILE A 452 13.04 25.56 31.51
C ILE A 452 12.90 26.61 30.40
N GLN A 453 11.77 27.33 30.39
CA GLN A 453 11.60 28.57 29.63
C GLN A 453 12.11 29.76 30.47
N PRO A 454 13.14 30.49 30.02
CA PRO A 454 13.57 31.70 30.71
C PRO A 454 12.47 32.78 30.68
N LYS A 455 12.36 33.55 31.77
CA LYS A 455 11.44 34.72 31.86
C LYS A 455 11.88 35.87 30.92
N SER A 456 13.16 35.94 30.57
CA SER A 456 13.70 36.97 29.69
C SER A 456 13.34 36.71 28.23
N SER A 457 12.65 37.67 27.61
CA SER A 457 12.24 37.61 26.21
C SER A 457 13.44 37.46 25.27
N GLY A 458 13.43 36.44 24.41
CA GLY A 458 14.49 36.19 23.42
C GLY A 458 15.56 35.17 23.86
N VAL A 459 15.45 34.59 25.05
CA VAL A 459 16.29 33.45 25.47
C VAL A 459 15.56 32.14 25.15
N SER A 460 16.25 31.23 24.48
CA SER A 460 15.71 29.91 24.12
C SER A 460 15.54 29.03 25.37
N PRO A 461 14.57 28.10 25.37
CA PRO A 461 14.47 27.08 26.42
C PRO A 461 15.76 26.28 26.53
N SER A 462 16.13 25.90 27.74
CA SER A 462 17.34 25.13 27.99
C SER A 462 17.19 24.27 29.24
N VAL A 463 18.02 23.23 29.31
CA VAL A 463 18.27 22.46 30.52
C VAL A 463 19.42 23.14 31.25
N LEU A 464 19.27 23.37 32.55
CA LEU A 464 20.27 24.01 33.39
C LEU A 464 20.95 22.95 34.26
N ILE A 465 22.27 23.03 34.35
CA ILE A 465 23.08 22.27 35.30
C ILE A 465 23.68 23.28 36.27
N SER A 466 23.54 23.03 37.56
CA SER A 466 23.85 24.00 38.61
C SER A 466 24.72 23.37 39.67
N SER A 467 25.83 24.02 40.00
CA SER A 467 26.81 23.55 40.96
C SER A 467 27.02 24.60 42.04
N PRO A 468 26.96 24.24 43.33
CA PRO A 468 27.23 25.17 44.41
C PRO A 468 28.72 25.53 44.45
N ILE A 469 29.02 26.75 44.84
CA ILE A 469 30.37 27.27 45.01
C ILE A 469 30.61 27.48 46.50
N PHE A 470 31.65 26.86 47.03
CA PHE A 470 32.08 27.00 48.43
C PHE A 470 33.45 27.65 48.50
N ASP A 471 33.71 28.39 49.58
CA ASP A 471 35.06 28.85 49.91
C ASP A 471 35.90 27.75 50.55
N SER A 472 37.16 28.05 50.87
CA SER A 472 38.08 27.12 51.53
C SER A 472 37.68 26.72 52.96
N ASN A 473 36.66 27.36 53.54
CA ASN A 473 36.09 27.07 54.86
C ASN A 473 34.70 26.43 54.76
N ASP A 474 34.35 25.86 53.60
CA ASP A 474 33.04 25.26 53.28
C ASP A 474 31.86 26.25 53.41
N LYS A 475 32.12 27.56 53.34
CA LYS A 475 31.07 28.59 53.32
C LYS A 475 30.48 28.71 51.92
N PHE A 476 29.16 28.61 51.80
CA PHE A 476 28.45 28.80 50.54
C PHE A 476 28.58 30.24 50.02
N LEU A 477 29.14 30.40 48.82
CA LEU A 477 29.37 31.68 48.15
C LEU A 477 28.34 32.00 47.07
N GLY A 478 27.66 30.98 46.53
CA GLY A 478 26.68 31.13 45.45
C GLY A 478 26.62 29.89 44.56
N VAL A 479 26.04 30.03 43.37
CA VAL A 479 25.85 28.91 42.42
C VAL A 479 26.37 29.28 41.04
N ALA A 480 27.15 28.37 40.44
CA ALA A 480 27.48 28.38 39.02
C ALA A 480 26.42 27.59 38.24
N ILE A 481 25.81 28.21 37.25
CA ILE A 481 24.72 27.64 36.45
C ILE A 481 25.14 27.64 34.98
N ALA A 482 25.16 26.47 34.36
CA ALA A 482 25.43 26.32 32.94
C ALA A 482 24.16 25.89 32.21
N SER A 483 23.80 26.60 31.13
CA SER A 483 22.72 26.18 30.24
C SER A 483 23.26 25.25 29.17
N VAL A 484 22.67 24.07 29.03
CA VAL A 484 23.06 23.04 28.09
C VAL A 484 22.73 23.46 26.65
N ASN A 485 23.68 23.25 25.74
CA ASN A 485 23.49 23.51 24.31
C ASN A 485 22.75 22.36 23.63
N LEU A 486 21.42 22.40 23.69
CA LEU A 486 20.55 21.37 23.09
C LEU A 486 20.70 21.25 21.56
N LEU A 487 21.15 22.31 20.88
CA LEU A 487 21.43 22.26 19.44
C LEU A 487 22.66 21.37 19.14
N GLU A 488 23.66 21.38 20.02
CA GLU A 488 24.83 20.51 19.85
C GLU A 488 24.47 19.05 20.13
N LEU A 489 23.66 18.78 21.16
CA LEU A 489 23.08 17.45 21.40
C LEU A 489 22.30 16.96 20.16
N GLN A 490 21.44 17.81 19.59
CA GLN A 490 20.70 17.48 18.38
C GLN A 490 21.63 17.10 17.21
N LYS A 491 22.76 17.81 17.02
CA LYS A 491 23.73 17.47 15.97
C LYS A 491 24.42 16.13 16.25
N GLN A 492 24.79 15.84 17.49
CA GLN A 492 25.43 14.57 17.85
C GLN A 492 24.46 13.40 17.65
N LEU A 493 23.21 13.56 18.08
CA LEU A 493 22.14 12.59 17.84
C LEU A 493 21.86 12.40 16.35
N LYS A 494 21.86 13.47 15.54
CA LYS A 494 21.70 13.37 14.08
C LYS A 494 22.87 12.67 13.38
N ARG A 495 24.09 12.78 13.91
CA ARG A 495 25.26 12.07 13.37
C ARG A 495 25.26 10.58 13.74
N ALA A 496 24.64 10.23 14.85
CA ALA A 496 24.57 8.86 15.34
C ALA A 496 23.31 8.10 14.90
N GLY A 497 22.21 8.82 14.67
CA GLY A 497 20.99 8.27 14.09
C GLY A 497 21.14 8.09 12.58
N SER A 498 20.79 6.90 12.08
CA SER A 498 20.77 6.61 10.65
C SER A 498 19.42 6.99 10.04
N ASP A 499 19.50 7.67 8.90
CA ASP A 499 18.46 7.93 7.90
C ASP A 499 17.56 9.16 8.08
N GLU A 500 17.24 9.81 6.94
CA GLU A 500 16.31 10.94 6.81
C GLU A 500 14.87 10.63 7.25
N THR A 501 14.56 9.37 7.57
CA THR A 501 13.20 8.87 7.83
C THR A 501 12.88 8.66 9.31
N GLY A 502 13.90 8.62 10.18
CA GLY A 502 13.76 8.50 11.63
C GLY A 502 13.73 9.85 12.33
N MET A 503 12.75 10.04 13.21
CA MET A 503 12.69 11.20 14.10
C MET A 503 13.15 10.78 15.50
N LEU A 504 14.14 11.50 16.01
CA LEU A 504 14.71 11.28 17.34
C LEU A 504 14.18 12.35 18.29
N SER A 505 13.47 11.92 19.32
CA SER A 505 12.87 12.81 20.32
C SER A 505 13.39 12.47 21.71
N LEU A 506 13.50 13.47 22.58
CA LEU A 506 13.96 13.35 23.95
C LEU A 506 12.92 13.96 24.88
N VAL A 507 12.56 13.25 25.95
CA VAL A 507 11.72 13.78 27.03
C VAL A 507 12.46 13.74 28.36
N ASP A 508 12.16 14.72 29.21
CA ASP A 508 12.68 14.76 30.58
C ASP A 508 11.90 13.79 31.50
N SER A 509 12.33 13.71 32.77
CA SER A 509 11.72 12.85 33.79
C SER A 509 10.26 13.21 34.13
N GLN A 510 9.79 14.41 33.74
CA GLN A 510 8.42 14.85 33.93
C GLN A 510 7.55 14.58 32.69
N GLY A 511 8.15 14.10 31.59
CA GLY A 511 7.47 13.83 30.32
C GLY A 511 7.33 15.06 29.42
N ASN A 512 8.10 16.13 29.66
CA ASN A 512 8.18 17.27 28.76
C ASN A 512 9.20 17.00 27.67
N TYR A 513 8.91 17.40 26.42
CA TYR A 513 9.86 17.28 25.34
C TYR A 513 11.05 18.23 25.55
N VAL A 514 12.27 17.67 25.58
CA VAL A 514 13.54 18.40 25.55
C VAL A 514 13.99 18.61 24.10
N LEU A 515 13.77 17.60 23.24
CA LEU A 515 14.01 17.67 21.79
C LEU A 515 12.85 16.98 21.05
N ASN A 516 12.29 17.62 20.03
CA ASN A 516 11.30 17.02 19.14
C ASN A 516 11.43 17.62 17.72
N PRO A 517 12.04 16.91 16.75
CA PRO A 517 12.22 17.40 15.39
C PRO A 517 10.97 17.34 14.51
N GLY A 518 9.93 16.58 14.90
CA GLY A 518 8.68 16.44 14.14
C GLY A 518 7.76 17.66 14.24
N LEU A 519 7.91 18.45 15.30
CA LEU A 519 7.35 19.79 15.36
C LEU A 519 8.21 20.69 14.45
N GLN A 520 7.69 21.04 13.28
CA GLN A 520 8.26 22.11 12.41
C GLN A 520 8.37 23.50 13.11
N LYS A 521 8.14 23.56 14.42
CA LYS A 521 8.20 24.75 15.26
C LYS A 521 9.26 24.53 16.33
N THR A 522 10.13 25.54 16.45
CA THR A 522 11.19 25.79 17.42
C THR A 522 11.01 25.14 18.80
N ILE A 523 12.11 24.92 19.53
CA ILE A 523 12.21 24.46 20.95
C ILE A 523 11.10 25.04 21.86
N THR A 524 10.61 26.26 21.56
CA THR A 524 9.48 26.93 22.21
C THR A 524 8.13 26.17 22.18
N SER A 525 7.87 25.35 21.16
CA SER A 525 6.63 24.57 21.04
C SER A 525 6.62 23.29 21.89
N ALA A 526 7.81 22.74 22.19
CA ALA A 526 8.00 21.57 23.04
C ALA A 526 7.56 21.80 24.50
N LEU A 527 7.49 23.07 24.94
CA LEU A 527 7.04 23.48 26.28
C LEU A 527 5.51 23.52 26.44
N SER A 528 4.76 23.64 25.34
CA SER A 528 3.29 23.71 25.38
C SER A 528 2.64 22.34 25.21
N GLU A 529 3.36 21.37 24.64
CA GLU A 529 2.95 19.97 24.62
C GLU A 529 3.56 19.23 25.81
N LYS A 530 2.78 19.07 26.88
CA LYS A 530 2.91 17.83 27.65
C LYS A 530 2.66 16.69 26.67
N SER A 531 3.42 15.60 26.76
CA SER A 531 3.04 14.37 26.06
C SER A 531 1.65 13.95 26.58
N GLY A 532 0.57 14.42 25.94
CA GLY A 532 -0.80 13.97 26.20
C GLY A 532 -0.98 12.50 25.83
N ASP A 533 0.03 11.97 25.17
CA ASP A 533 0.21 10.58 24.82
C ASP A 533 0.62 9.75 26.05
N THR A 534 -0.37 9.09 26.67
CA THR A 534 -0.11 8.07 27.73
C THR A 534 0.87 6.96 27.30
N SER A 535 1.16 6.82 25.99
CA SER A 535 2.15 5.88 25.47
C SER A 535 3.60 6.38 25.62
N ALA A 536 3.85 7.68 25.83
CA ALA A 536 5.19 8.23 26.14
C ALA A 536 5.75 7.71 27.48
N ARG A 537 4.91 7.10 28.32
CA ARG A 537 5.32 6.43 29.55
C ARG A 537 5.83 5.00 29.34
N ARG A 538 5.52 4.37 28.21
CA ARG A 538 5.88 2.97 27.93
C ARG A 538 7.30 2.90 27.37
N VAL A 539 8.14 2.08 28.01
CA VAL A 539 9.49 1.75 27.53
C VAL A 539 9.40 0.50 26.65
N GLY A 540 10.21 0.44 25.59
CA GLY A 540 10.29 -0.67 24.65
C GLY A 540 9.74 -0.36 23.26
N LEU A 541 9.42 -1.42 22.52
CA LEU A 541 8.98 -1.40 21.13
C LEU A 541 7.45 -1.38 21.04
N THR A 542 6.91 -0.34 20.40
CA THR A 542 5.47 -0.21 20.18
C THR A 542 5.16 0.15 18.72
N VAL A 543 3.95 -0.22 18.30
CA VAL A 543 3.33 0.28 17.07
C VAL A 543 2.13 1.10 17.52
N ASP A 544 2.14 2.40 17.29
CA ASP A 544 1.09 3.30 17.77
C ASP A 544 0.81 4.41 16.75
N TYR A 545 -0.26 5.16 16.98
CA TYR A 545 -0.61 6.34 16.19
C TYR A 545 -0.02 7.60 16.80
N ASN A 546 0.58 8.46 15.98
CA ASN A 546 1.03 9.78 16.44
C ASN A 546 -0.15 10.76 16.59
N SER A 547 0.14 12.00 17.03
CA SER A 547 -0.86 13.07 17.20
C SER A 547 -1.57 13.47 15.90
N ASP A 548 -0.92 13.28 14.75
CA ASP A 548 -1.51 13.46 13.42
C ASP A 548 -2.34 12.24 12.96
N GLY A 549 -2.41 11.20 13.79
CA GLY A 549 -3.11 9.96 13.53
C GLY A 549 -2.37 9.02 12.57
N ILE A 550 -1.08 9.21 12.33
CA ILE A 550 -0.26 8.38 11.44
C ILE A 550 0.28 7.19 12.23
N LEU A 551 0.15 5.98 11.68
CA LEU A 551 0.69 4.75 12.26
C LEU A 551 2.23 4.73 12.16
N GLU A 552 2.91 4.69 13.29
CA GLU A 552 4.36 4.71 13.40
C GLU A 552 4.90 3.52 14.19
N PHE A 553 6.14 3.14 13.86
CA PHE A 553 6.97 2.36 14.76
C PHE A 553 7.61 3.32 15.76
N ARG A 554 7.63 2.91 17.03
CA ARG A 554 8.28 3.64 18.11
C ARG A 554 9.16 2.70 18.91
N ALA A 555 10.43 3.06 19.05
CA ALA A 555 11.35 2.44 19.99
C ALA A 555 11.71 3.47 21.07
N SER A 556 11.85 3.02 22.31
CA SER A 556 12.17 3.90 23.43
C SER A 556 13.19 3.28 24.36
N LYS A 557 14.12 4.11 24.83
CA LYS A 557 15.14 3.73 25.80
C LYS A 557 15.25 4.80 26.88
N GLU A 558 15.37 4.35 28.12
CA GLU A 558 15.58 5.23 29.27
C GLU A 558 17.06 5.59 29.43
N VAL A 559 17.31 6.82 29.87
CA VAL A 559 18.61 7.29 30.32
C VAL A 559 18.60 7.14 31.85
N GLU A 560 19.01 5.95 32.32
CA GLU A 560 18.76 5.44 33.69
C GLU A 560 19.16 6.41 34.81
N GLU A 561 20.17 7.26 34.59
CA GLU A 561 20.71 8.20 35.58
C GLU A 561 19.89 9.49 35.74
N TYR A 562 19.18 9.91 34.70
CA TYR A 562 18.46 11.19 34.67
C TYR A 562 16.93 11.02 34.62
N GLY A 563 16.44 9.78 34.48
CA GLY A 563 15.02 9.48 34.26
C GLY A 563 14.49 10.04 32.93
N TRP A 564 15.37 10.48 32.04
CA TRP A 564 15.02 10.96 30.71
C TRP A 564 14.76 9.78 29.78
N LYS A 565 13.99 10.01 28.71
CA LYS A 565 13.71 8.95 27.73
C LYS A 565 13.95 9.44 26.32
N VAL A 566 14.61 8.60 25.55
CA VAL A 566 14.84 8.80 24.13
C VAL A 566 13.83 7.97 23.34
N PHE A 567 13.25 8.57 22.32
CA PHE A 567 12.35 7.93 21.38
C PHE A 567 12.91 8.00 19.96
N VAL A 568 12.82 6.88 19.27
CA VAL A 568 13.00 6.79 17.83
C VAL A 568 11.65 6.46 17.22
N THR A 569 11.15 7.35 16.37
CA THR A 569 9.86 7.18 15.68
C THR A 569 10.08 7.15 14.18
N LYS A 570 9.50 6.16 13.49
CA LYS A 570 9.51 6.05 12.02
C LYS A 570 8.10 5.77 11.51
N PRO A 571 7.54 6.54 10.56
CA PRO A 571 6.26 6.21 9.95
C PRO A 571 6.31 4.80 9.35
N ARG A 572 5.35 3.93 9.72
CA ARG A 572 5.37 2.51 9.33
C ARG A 572 5.40 2.34 7.81
N SER A 573 4.67 3.19 7.09
CA SER A 573 4.61 3.22 5.63
C SER A 573 5.96 3.54 4.98
N MET A 574 6.78 4.39 5.60
CA MET A 574 8.12 4.72 5.10
C MET A 574 9.12 3.62 5.46
N ALA A 575 9.12 3.19 6.72
CA ALA A 575 10.00 2.15 7.25
C ALA A 575 9.85 0.81 6.49
N MET A 576 8.63 0.49 6.04
CA MET A 576 8.34 -0.74 5.30
C MET A 576 8.32 -0.56 3.78
N LYS A 577 8.54 0.64 3.24
CA LYS A 577 8.32 0.94 1.81
C LYS A 577 9.12 0.03 0.88
N THR A 578 10.44 -0.06 1.09
CA THR A 578 11.36 -0.87 0.27
C THR A 578 11.03 -2.36 0.33
N TYR A 579 10.69 -2.84 1.53
CA TYR A 579 10.37 -4.24 1.76
C TYR A 579 9.01 -4.63 1.20
N SER A 580 8.04 -3.74 1.33
CA SER A 580 6.73 -3.84 0.72
C SER A 580 6.89 -3.94 -0.80
N SER A 581 7.66 -3.04 -1.44
CA SER A 581 7.82 -3.09 -2.90
C SER A 581 8.47 -4.39 -3.40
N MET A 582 9.48 -4.90 -2.70
CA MET A 582 10.10 -6.19 -3.01
C MET A 582 9.12 -7.37 -2.85
N GLY A 583 8.37 -7.40 -1.74
CA GLY A 583 7.37 -8.44 -1.48
C GLY A 583 6.26 -8.47 -2.54
N PHE A 584 5.83 -7.31 -3.03
CA PHE A 584 4.86 -7.24 -4.13
C PHE A 584 5.45 -7.70 -5.46
N GLY A 585 6.70 -7.31 -5.77
CA GLY A 585 7.37 -7.77 -6.99
C GLY A 585 7.46 -9.30 -7.05
N ILE A 586 7.77 -9.94 -5.91
CA ILE A 586 7.77 -11.39 -5.77
C ILE A 586 6.36 -11.97 -5.93
N PHE A 587 5.37 -11.40 -5.24
CA PHE A 587 3.96 -11.82 -5.38
C PHE A 587 3.47 -11.74 -6.82
N LEU A 588 3.77 -10.63 -7.49
CA LEU A 588 3.40 -10.34 -8.87
C LEU A 588 4.11 -11.30 -9.83
N PHE A 589 5.40 -11.55 -9.64
CA PHE A 589 6.14 -12.56 -10.38
C PHE A 589 5.48 -13.93 -10.26
N PHE A 590 5.15 -14.37 -9.05
CA PHE A 590 4.43 -15.62 -8.84
C PHE A 590 3.07 -15.62 -9.54
N MET A 591 2.29 -14.54 -9.43
CA MET A 591 0.96 -14.46 -10.04
C MET A 591 1.04 -14.49 -11.58
N MET A 592 1.97 -13.74 -12.18
CA MET A 592 2.24 -13.76 -13.62
C MET A 592 2.78 -15.11 -14.09
N PHE A 593 3.70 -15.73 -13.34
CA PHE A 593 4.25 -17.05 -13.67
C PHE A 593 3.18 -18.14 -13.59
N THR A 594 2.30 -18.08 -12.59
CA THR A 594 1.19 -19.04 -12.43
C THR A 594 0.19 -18.91 -13.57
N THR A 595 -0.19 -17.66 -13.92
CA THR A 595 -1.11 -17.40 -15.02
C THR A 595 -0.47 -17.76 -16.38
N GLY A 596 0.80 -17.39 -16.58
CA GLY A 596 1.56 -17.65 -17.79
C GLY A 596 1.85 -19.14 -17.99
N SER A 597 2.21 -19.88 -16.94
CA SER A 597 2.43 -21.33 -17.01
C SER A 597 1.13 -22.08 -17.30
N LEU A 598 -0.01 -21.62 -16.77
CA LEU A 598 -1.33 -22.16 -17.12
C LEU A 598 -1.59 -21.98 -18.62
N ILE A 599 -1.38 -20.77 -19.16
CA ILE A 599 -1.55 -20.45 -20.58
C ILE A 599 -0.57 -21.25 -21.46
N PHE A 600 0.68 -21.39 -21.05
CA PHE A 600 1.71 -22.13 -21.79
C PHE A 600 1.42 -23.64 -21.82
N ALA A 601 1.01 -24.21 -20.69
CA ALA A 601 0.57 -25.60 -20.62
C ALA A 601 -0.67 -25.86 -21.50
N VAL A 602 -1.55 -24.86 -21.64
CA VAL A 602 -2.68 -24.89 -22.58
C VAL A 602 -2.18 -24.91 -24.03
N TYR A 603 -1.28 -23.99 -24.39
CA TYR A 603 -0.73 -23.85 -25.75
C TYR A 603 -0.05 -25.13 -26.25
N LEU A 604 0.88 -25.68 -25.45
CA LEU A 604 1.60 -26.91 -25.81
C LEU A 604 0.68 -28.10 -26.04
N ARG A 605 -0.42 -28.19 -25.29
CA ARG A 605 -1.37 -29.30 -25.43
C ARG A 605 -2.24 -29.16 -26.68
N THR A 606 -2.63 -27.93 -27.06
CA THR A 606 -3.38 -27.70 -28.30
C THR A 606 -2.57 -28.05 -29.55
N GLU A 607 -1.28 -27.73 -29.58
CA GLU A 607 -0.39 -28.17 -30.67
C GLU A 607 -0.20 -29.70 -30.68
N GLY A 608 -0.07 -30.33 -29.52
CA GLY A 608 0.05 -31.79 -29.41
C GLY A 608 -1.17 -32.57 -29.90
N VAL A 609 -2.38 -32.02 -29.73
CA VAL A 609 -3.61 -32.63 -30.27
C VAL A 609 -3.71 -32.43 -31.78
N ASN A 610 -3.40 -31.22 -32.29
CA ASN A 610 -3.43 -30.96 -33.73
C ASN A 610 -2.39 -31.81 -34.49
N ARG A 611 -1.18 -32.00 -33.93
CA ARG A 611 -0.18 -32.92 -34.52
C ARG A 611 -0.65 -34.37 -34.57
N ARG A 612 -1.42 -34.86 -33.60
CA ARG A 612 -1.97 -36.23 -33.64
C ARG A 612 -3.08 -36.41 -34.67
N ILE A 613 -3.73 -35.33 -35.08
CA ILE A 613 -4.77 -35.33 -36.13
C ILE A 613 -4.14 -35.23 -37.52
N GLU A 614 -2.95 -34.64 -37.65
CA GLU A 614 -2.20 -34.60 -38.92
C GLU A 614 -1.42 -35.89 -39.23
N ILE A 615 -1.14 -36.72 -38.21
CA ILE A 615 -0.35 -37.96 -38.34
C ILE A 615 -1.25 -39.21 -38.51
N ASN A 616 -2.56 -39.11 -38.28
CA ASN A 616 -3.55 -40.14 -38.54
C ASN A 616 -4.45 -39.74 -39.70
#